data_AF-A0A9W9TV19-F1
#
_entry.id   AF-A0A9W9TV19-F1
#
_cell.length_a   1.000
_cell.length_b   1.000
_cell.length_c   1.000
_cell.angle_alpha   90.00
_cell.angle_beta   90.00
_cell.angle_gamma   90.00
#
_symmetry.space_group_name_H-M   'P 1'
#
loop_
_entity.id
_entity.type
_entity.pdbx_description
1 polymer ?
#
loop_
_entity_poly.entity_id
_entity_poly.type
_entity_poly.pdbx_seq_one_letter_code
_entity_poly.pdbx_strand_id
1 'polypeptide(L)'
;MWKQILLRCLPPLTPAALAEIYNRGCSPGPNDQEALEPRHYHPTAIDVDALLRFPDLQQTDAEQIDQEDLAHVQETQQAVVDEVTKLANNLQTSALFPPFRLIRIPSAPILNAWTQLYFEHFHPVFPILHKASFGHPNTHWLLVFTVSAIGAQFSNIPQAGVCSRAMHEMIRRQSMYLCENQNKNGRELWLTQVILLNHIGLRYSGERRALEIAELLQALPVTLARRKHLFTDILATKKLSELDLSLRQRWQLWTLDEERRRTGFAIWVSSQLKFSHFQPPGNIDNRTSLLTPGLKPTSI
;
A
#
# COMPACT_ATOMS: atom_id res chain seq x y z
N MET A 1 -46.35 43.37 -31.29
CA MET A 1 -46.43 41.90 -31.14
C MET A 1 -45.06 41.36 -30.72
N TRP A 2 -44.74 41.36 -29.41
CA TRP A 2 -43.52 40.74 -28.87
C TRP A 2 -43.90 40.00 -27.57
N LYS A 3 -43.79 38.67 -27.59
CA LYS A 3 -44.24 37.75 -26.53
C LYS A 3 -43.26 37.73 -25.35
N GLN A 4 -43.78 37.87 -24.13
CA GLN A 4 -43.05 37.62 -22.87
C GLN A 4 -42.63 36.15 -22.80
N ILE A 5 -41.32 35.88 -22.77
CA ILE A 5 -40.77 34.61 -22.32
C ILE A 5 -40.67 34.70 -20.80
N LEU A 6 -41.69 34.18 -20.11
CA LEU A 6 -41.59 33.92 -18.68
C LEU A 6 -40.65 32.73 -18.49
N LEU A 7 -39.39 33.02 -18.13
CA LEU A 7 -38.52 32.06 -17.44
C LEU A 7 -39.20 31.69 -16.12
N ARG A 8 -40.06 30.65 -16.15
CA ARG A 8 -40.55 30.02 -14.93
C ARG A 8 -39.33 29.44 -14.22
N CYS A 9 -38.94 30.05 -13.09
CA CYS A 9 -38.03 29.43 -12.15
C CYS A 9 -38.68 28.12 -11.67
N LEU A 10 -38.27 26.99 -12.23
CA LEU A 10 -38.69 25.68 -11.75
C LEU A 10 -38.23 25.56 -10.29
N PRO A 11 -39.08 25.01 -9.39
CA PRO A 11 -38.66 24.77 -8.02
C PRO A 11 -37.46 23.81 -7.99
N PRO A 12 -36.53 23.97 -7.03
CA PRO A 12 -35.36 23.11 -6.94
C PRO A 12 -35.78 21.64 -6.80
N LEU A 13 -35.09 20.75 -7.51
CA LEU A 13 -35.32 19.31 -7.42
C LEU A 13 -35.15 18.83 -5.98
N THR A 14 -36.04 17.95 -5.55
CA THR A 14 -35.86 17.28 -4.26
C THR A 14 -34.62 16.38 -4.31
N PRO A 15 -33.92 16.16 -3.19
CA PRO A 15 -32.74 15.28 -3.16
C PRO A 15 -33.02 13.87 -3.74
N ALA A 16 -34.23 13.35 -3.56
CA ALA A 16 -34.66 12.07 -4.12
C ALA A 16 -34.80 12.11 -5.64
N ALA A 17 -35.45 13.13 -6.20
CA ALA A 17 -35.59 13.29 -7.64
C ALA A 17 -34.24 13.55 -8.32
N LEU A 18 -33.36 14.32 -7.67
CA LEU A 18 -31.99 14.56 -8.13
C LEU A 18 -31.19 13.24 -8.16
N ALA A 19 -31.25 12.45 -7.09
CA ALA A 19 -30.56 11.16 -6.99
C ALA A 19 -31.08 10.17 -8.04
N GLU A 20 -32.39 10.12 -8.29
CA GLU A 20 -32.98 9.25 -9.30
C GLU A 20 -32.55 9.64 -10.73
N ILE A 21 -32.61 10.92 -11.07
CA ILE A 21 -32.16 11.43 -12.37
C ILE A 21 -30.66 11.17 -12.57
N TYR A 22 -29.86 11.40 -11.52
CA TYR A 22 -28.43 11.12 -11.54
C TYR A 22 -28.15 9.62 -11.74
N ASN A 23 -28.82 8.74 -10.99
CA ASN A 23 -28.65 7.29 -11.10
C ASN A 23 -29.05 6.76 -12.47
N ARG A 24 -30.14 7.28 -13.07
CA ARG A 24 -30.55 6.95 -14.44
C ARG A 24 -29.53 7.45 -15.48
N GLY A 25 -28.94 8.63 -15.28
CA GLY A 25 -27.92 9.18 -16.18
C GLY A 25 -26.53 8.55 -16.03
N CYS A 26 -26.24 7.92 -14.89
CA CYS A 26 -24.97 7.27 -14.59
C CYS A 26 -25.03 5.74 -14.67
N SER A 27 -26.14 5.16 -15.11
CA SER A 27 -26.23 3.71 -15.31
C SER A 27 -25.25 3.27 -16.40
N PRO A 28 -24.27 2.38 -16.11
CA PRO A 28 -23.29 1.94 -17.10
C PRO A 28 -23.96 1.25 -18.28
N GLY A 29 -23.42 1.46 -19.49
CA GLY A 29 -23.89 0.72 -20.66
C GLY A 29 -23.56 -0.78 -20.53
N PRO A 30 -24.19 -1.66 -21.33
CA PRO A 30 -23.96 -3.10 -21.26
C PRO A 30 -22.48 -3.52 -21.43
N ASN A 31 -21.66 -2.70 -22.11
CA ASN A 31 -20.22 -2.96 -22.30
C ASN A 31 -19.33 -2.39 -21.17
N ASP A 32 -19.85 -1.48 -20.34
CA ASP A 32 -19.09 -0.89 -19.23
C ASP A 32 -19.04 -1.83 -18.02
N GLN A 33 -20.02 -2.74 -17.90
CA GLN A 33 -20.06 -3.75 -16.83
C GLN A 33 -18.88 -4.72 -16.92
N GLU A 34 -18.52 -5.18 -18.12
CA GLU A 34 -17.36 -6.07 -18.36
C GLU A 34 -16.03 -5.42 -17.96
N ALA A 35 -15.86 -4.12 -18.21
CA ALA A 35 -14.67 -3.36 -17.83
C ALA A 35 -14.57 -3.10 -16.31
N LEU A 36 -15.70 -3.13 -15.60
CA LEU A 36 -15.82 -2.87 -14.16
C LEU A 36 -15.92 -4.15 -13.32
N GLU A 37 -16.10 -5.33 -13.91
CA GLU A 37 -16.24 -6.62 -13.20
C GLU A 37 -15.12 -6.91 -12.18
N PRO A 38 -13.83 -6.66 -12.47
CA PRO A 38 -12.77 -6.85 -11.48
C PRO A 38 -12.90 -5.94 -10.25
N ARG A 39 -13.77 -4.91 -10.28
CA ARG A 39 -13.91 -3.86 -9.24
C ARG A 39 -15.26 -3.84 -8.48
N HIS A 40 -16.30 -4.54 -8.92
CA HIS A 40 -17.52 -4.81 -8.13
C HIS A 40 -17.31 -5.65 -6.85
N TYR A 41 -16.85 -5.05 -5.75
CA TYR A 41 -16.84 -5.67 -4.42
C TYR A 41 -18.18 -5.46 -3.71
N HIS A 42 -18.69 -6.50 -3.07
CA HIS A 42 -19.88 -6.42 -2.23
C HIS A 42 -19.47 -6.35 -0.75
N PRO A 43 -19.48 -5.17 -0.11
CA PRO A 43 -18.95 -4.97 1.23
C PRO A 43 -19.75 -5.65 2.36
N THR A 44 -20.82 -6.38 2.04
CA THR A 44 -21.74 -7.01 3.00
C THR A 44 -21.21 -8.29 3.63
N ALA A 45 -20.07 -8.84 3.18
CA ALA A 45 -19.47 -10.07 3.71
C ALA A 45 -18.08 -9.84 4.31
N ILE A 46 -17.94 -8.89 5.25
CA ILE A 46 -16.69 -8.67 6.02
C ILE A 46 -16.13 -9.99 6.59
N ASP A 47 -17.02 -10.94 6.93
CA ASP A 47 -16.68 -12.24 7.49
C ASP A 47 -16.10 -13.26 6.51
N VAL A 48 -16.22 -13.04 5.19
CA VAL A 48 -15.73 -13.94 4.14
C VAL A 48 -14.40 -13.43 3.57
N ASP A 49 -14.28 -12.13 3.34
CA ASP A 49 -13.13 -11.56 2.62
C ASP A 49 -11.98 -11.15 3.55
N ALA A 50 -12.22 -10.96 4.85
CA ALA A 50 -11.19 -10.56 5.82
C ALA A 50 -11.02 -11.55 6.97
N LEU A 51 -10.76 -12.82 6.62
CA LEU A 51 -10.26 -13.81 7.57
C LEU A 51 -8.82 -13.46 7.98
N LEU A 52 -8.67 -12.35 8.71
CA LEU A 52 -7.41 -11.88 9.28
C LEU A 52 -7.01 -12.84 10.39
N ARG A 53 -6.33 -13.90 9.98
CA ARG A 53 -5.82 -14.96 10.84
C ARG A 53 -4.36 -15.19 10.55
N PHE A 54 -3.59 -15.34 11.61
CA PHE A 54 -2.26 -15.91 11.53
C PHE A 54 -2.41 -17.44 11.64
N PRO A 55 -2.02 -18.20 10.61
CA PRO A 55 -2.09 -19.66 10.64
C PRO A 55 -1.11 -20.22 11.69
N ASP A 56 -1.35 -21.46 12.10
CA ASP A 56 -0.40 -22.19 12.92
C ASP A 56 0.73 -22.74 12.05
N LEU A 57 1.93 -22.19 12.19
CA LEU A 57 3.12 -22.58 11.44
C LEU A 57 4.13 -23.33 12.31
N GLN A 58 3.75 -23.74 13.54
CA GLN A 58 4.67 -24.43 14.46
C GLN A 58 5.15 -25.80 13.96
N GLN A 59 4.35 -26.43 13.09
CA GLN A 59 4.66 -27.74 12.49
C GLN A 59 5.40 -27.64 11.15
N THR A 60 5.87 -26.45 10.79
CA THR A 60 6.67 -26.29 9.57
C THR A 60 7.97 -27.07 9.72
N ASP A 61 8.31 -27.88 8.73
CA ASP A 61 9.53 -28.67 8.71
C ASP A 61 10.77 -27.75 8.73
N ALA A 62 11.76 -28.09 9.55
CA ALA A 62 13.01 -27.34 9.64
C ALA A 62 13.74 -27.35 8.28
N GLU A 63 13.71 -28.48 7.55
CA GLU A 63 14.32 -28.58 6.23
C GLU A 63 13.70 -27.58 5.25
N GLN A 64 12.38 -27.37 5.33
CA GLN A 64 11.69 -26.42 4.47
C GLN A 64 12.04 -24.97 4.80
N ILE A 65 12.23 -24.64 6.08
CA ILE A 65 12.68 -23.31 6.51
C ILE A 65 14.11 -23.06 6.02
N ASP A 66 14.99 -24.06 6.18
CA ASP A 66 16.40 -23.97 5.79
C ASP A 66 16.56 -23.80 4.27
N GLN A 67 15.69 -24.42 3.46
CA GLN A 67 15.67 -24.23 1.99
C GLN A 67 15.34 -22.79 1.57
N GLU A 68 14.59 -22.06 2.39
CA GLU A 68 14.19 -20.67 2.14
C GLU A 68 15.16 -19.66 2.79
N ASP A 69 16.08 -20.11 3.65
CA ASP A 69 17.12 -19.26 4.27
C ASP A 69 18.35 -19.09 3.37
N LEU A 70 18.28 -18.08 2.50
CA LEU A 70 19.31 -17.83 1.49
C LEU A 70 20.49 -16.95 1.96
N ALA A 71 20.52 -16.58 3.25
CA ALA A 71 21.61 -15.79 3.86
C ALA A 71 22.00 -14.49 3.10
N HIS A 72 21.04 -13.82 2.49
CA HIS A 72 21.23 -12.55 1.77
C HIS A 72 21.51 -11.37 2.69
N VAL A 73 20.92 -11.36 3.89
CA VAL A 73 21.05 -10.33 4.92
C VAL A 73 21.21 -10.95 6.30
N GLN A 74 21.57 -10.13 7.29
CA GLN A 74 21.70 -10.59 8.68
C GLN A 74 20.40 -11.23 9.19
N GLU A 75 20.57 -12.24 10.04
CA GLU A 75 19.47 -13.01 10.59
C GLU A 75 18.47 -12.14 11.36
N THR A 76 17.19 -12.47 11.20
CA THR A 76 16.11 -11.82 11.94
C THR A 76 16.20 -12.17 13.43
N GLN A 77 16.40 -11.14 14.26
CA GLN A 77 16.52 -11.30 15.70
C GLN A 77 15.18 -11.65 16.36
N GLN A 78 15.24 -12.45 17.43
CA GLN A 78 14.07 -12.82 18.25
C GLN A 78 13.32 -11.59 18.80
N ALA A 79 14.02 -10.49 19.06
CA ALA A 79 13.43 -9.22 19.49
C ALA A 79 12.34 -8.71 18.54
N VAL A 80 12.43 -9.00 17.23
CA VAL A 80 11.39 -8.63 16.25
C VAL A 80 10.09 -9.38 16.55
N VAL A 81 10.17 -10.69 16.81
CA VAL A 81 9.01 -11.52 17.16
C VAL A 81 8.37 -11.04 18.47
N ASP A 82 9.20 -10.66 19.44
CA ASP A 82 8.72 -10.16 20.73
C ASP A 82 7.94 -8.84 20.57
N GLU A 83 8.44 -7.90 19.78
CA GLU A 83 7.75 -6.64 19.47
C GLU A 83 6.44 -6.87 18.68
N VAL A 84 6.46 -7.78 17.71
CA VAL A 84 5.25 -8.16 16.96
C VAL A 84 4.21 -8.81 17.89
N THR A 85 4.64 -9.64 18.84
CA THR A 85 3.76 -10.27 19.83
C THR A 85 3.16 -9.24 20.78
N LYS A 86 3.95 -8.26 21.24
CA LYS A 86 3.44 -7.11 22.02
C LYS A 86 2.40 -6.32 21.22
N LEU A 87 2.67 -6.02 19.96
CA LEU A 87 1.72 -5.34 19.08
C LEU A 87 0.43 -6.15 18.95
N ALA A 88 0.54 -7.45 18.70
CA ALA A 88 -0.61 -8.32 18.52
C ALA A 88 -1.55 -8.31 19.73
N ASN A 89 -0.99 -8.34 20.95
CA ASN A 89 -1.76 -8.23 22.18
C ASN A 89 -2.45 -6.86 22.31
N ASN A 90 -1.76 -5.77 21.95
CA ASN A 90 -2.34 -4.42 21.97
C ASN A 90 -3.46 -4.24 20.95
N LEU A 91 -3.35 -4.87 19.77
CA LEU A 91 -4.38 -4.79 18.73
C LEU A 91 -5.64 -5.59 19.10
N GLN A 92 -5.53 -6.63 19.92
CA GLN A 92 -6.69 -7.40 20.38
C GLN A 92 -7.58 -6.64 21.37
N THR A 93 -7.02 -5.67 22.09
CA THR A 93 -7.76 -4.83 23.04
C THR A 93 -8.21 -3.50 22.46
N SER A 94 -7.78 -3.17 21.24
CA SER A 94 -8.10 -1.90 20.58
C SER A 94 -9.52 -1.88 20.01
N ALA A 95 -10.27 -0.80 20.28
CA ALA A 95 -11.60 -0.58 19.72
C ALA A 95 -11.59 -0.01 18.28
N LEU A 96 -10.42 0.36 17.74
CA LEU A 96 -10.31 1.04 16.44
C LEU A 96 -10.47 0.08 15.25
N PHE A 97 -10.15 -1.20 15.44
CA PHE A 97 -10.16 -2.19 14.38
C PHE A 97 -10.79 -3.50 14.85
N PRO A 98 -11.42 -4.27 13.95
CA PRO A 98 -11.88 -5.61 14.28
C PRO A 98 -10.72 -6.51 14.76
N PRO A 99 -10.90 -7.31 15.82
CA PRO A 99 -9.87 -8.20 16.32
C PRO A 99 -9.49 -9.26 15.29
N PHE A 100 -8.26 -9.77 15.37
CA PHE A 100 -7.84 -10.92 14.57
C PHE A 100 -8.49 -12.19 15.15
N ARG A 101 -9.01 -13.07 14.29
CA ARG A 101 -9.69 -14.30 14.74
C ARG A 101 -8.75 -15.30 15.40
N LEU A 102 -7.52 -15.39 14.89
CA LEU A 102 -6.45 -16.22 15.42
C LEU A 102 -5.13 -15.48 15.25
N ILE A 103 -4.32 -15.45 16.31
CA ILE A 103 -2.98 -14.89 16.29
C ILE A 103 -1.99 -15.96 16.75
N ARG A 104 -1.24 -16.52 15.80
CA ARG A 104 -0.02 -17.29 16.04
C ARG A 104 1.11 -16.66 15.22
N ILE A 105 1.87 -15.77 15.87
CA ILE A 105 2.96 -15.07 15.20
C ILE A 105 4.02 -16.09 14.74
N PRO A 106 4.51 -15.99 13.48
CA PRO A 106 5.58 -16.87 13.01
C PRO A 106 6.83 -16.76 13.89
N SER A 107 7.56 -17.88 14.01
CA SER A 107 8.82 -17.92 14.75
C SER A 107 9.92 -17.11 14.05
N ALA A 108 10.99 -16.77 14.77
CA ALA A 108 12.11 -16.01 14.22
C ALA A 108 12.74 -16.68 12.97
N PRO A 109 12.95 -18.02 12.92
CA PRO A 109 13.45 -18.68 11.72
C PRO A 109 12.54 -18.52 10.50
N ILE A 110 11.21 -18.59 10.68
CA ILE A 110 10.26 -18.39 9.58
C ILE A 110 10.30 -16.94 9.09
N LEU A 111 10.31 -15.96 10.01
CA LEU A 111 10.46 -14.55 9.62
C LEU A 111 11.81 -14.29 8.94
N ASN A 112 12.87 -15.00 9.35
CA ASN A 112 14.17 -14.91 8.71
C ASN A 112 14.13 -15.43 7.27
N ALA A 113 13.65 -16.67 7.06
CA ALA A 113 13.50 -17.26 5.74
C ALA A 113 12.72 -16.35 4.79
N TRP A 114 11.57 -15.83 5.23
CA TRP A 114 10.79 -14.89 4.43
C TRP A 114 11.53 -13.57 4.18
N THR A 115 12.30 -13.07 5.14
CA THR A 115 13.17 -11.91 4.92
C THR A 115 14.19 -12.18 3.80
N GLN A 116 14.77 -13.39 3.75
CA GLN A 116 15.69 -13.76 2.67
C GLN A 116 14.98 -13.82 1.31
N LEU A 117 13.77 -14.39 1.26
CA LEU A 117 12.96 -14.43 0.03
C LEU A 117 12.61 -13.04 -0.52
N TYR A 118 12.42 -12.04 0.34
CA TYR A 118 12.29 -10.66 -0.11
C TYR A 118 13.53 -10.19 -0.86
N PHE A 119 14.73 -10.45 -0.33
CA PHE A 119 15.99 -10.05 -0.96
C PHE A 119 16.33 -10.85 -2.21
N GLU A 120 15.80 -12.07 -2.33
CA GLU A 120 15.94 -12.91 -3.52
C GLU A 120 14.98 -12.47 -4.64
N HIS A 121 13.69 -12.29 -4.35
CA HIS A 121 12.67 -12.16 -5.40
C HIS A 121 12.17 -10.73 -5.59
N PHE A 122 12.02 -9.95 -4.53
CA PHE A 122 11.44 -8.61 -4.61
C PHE A 122 12.51 -7.53 -4.80
N HIS A 123 13.59 -7.59 -4.02
CA HIS A 123 14.65 -6.56 -4.01
C HIS A 123 15.30 -6.34 -5.38
N PRO A 124 15.59 -7.36 -6.22
CA PRO A 124 16.15 -7.13 -7.55
C PRO A 124 15.25 -6.31 -8.47
N VAL A 125 13.93 -6.36 -8.26
CA VAL A 125 12.94 -5.62 -9.06
C VAL A 125 12.70 -4.23 -8.47
N PHE A 126 12.57 -4.13 -7.15
CA PHE A 126 12.32 -2.88 -6.43
C PHE A 126 13.32 -2.71 -5.27
N PRO A 127 14.55 -2.22 -5.55
CA PRO A 127 15.63 -2.11 -4.56
C PRO A 127 15.43 -0.89 -3.66
N ILE A 128 14.41 -0.91 -2.79
CA ILE A 128 14.07 0.21 -1.90
C ILE A 128 15.06 0.31 -0.73
N LEU A 129 15.54 -0.84 -0.24
CA LEU A 129 16.38 -0.96 0.94
C LEU A 129 17.85 -1.18 0.57
N HIS A 130 18.77 -0.70 1.41
CA HIS A 130 20.19 -0.99 1.22
C HIS A 130 20.55 -2.33 1.88
N LYS A 131 20.75 -3.36 1.05
CA LYS A 131 20.96 -4.77 1.46
C LYS A 131 22.03 -4.92 2.56
N ALA A 132 23.20 -4.32 2.38
CA ALA A 132 24.33 -4.49 3.31
C ALA A 132 24.16 -3.81 4.68
N SER A 133 23.20 -2.88 4.84
CA SER A 133 22.91 -2.25 6.14
C SER A 133 21.63 -2.78 6.78
N PHE A 134 20.89 -3.64 6.10
CA PHE A 134 19.66 -4.22 6.61
C PHE A 134 19.94 -5.34 7.62
N GLY A 135 19.15 -5.41 8.68
CA GLY A 135 19.29 -6.43 9.74
C GLY A 135 20.26 -6.05 10.87
N HIS A 136 20.86 -4.85 10.80
CA HIS A 136 21.62 -4.30 11.93
C HIS A 136 20.71 -4.04 13.14
N PRO A 137 21.24 -3.99 14.38
CA PRO A 137 20.45 -3.71 15.60
C PRO A 137 19.63 -2.42 15.57
N ASN A 138 19.97 -1.48 14.69
CA ASN A 138 19.27 -0.21 14.53
C ASN A 138 18.09 -0.28 13.54
N THR A 139 17.92 -1.40 12.82
CA THR A 139 16.79 -1.59 11.91
C THR A 139 15.51 -1.72 12.74
N HIS A 140 14.54 -0.85 12.47
CA HIS A 140 13.28 -0.87 13.20
C HIS A 140 12.52 -2.19 12.94
N TRP A 141 12.05 -2.85 14.00
CA TRP A 141 11.39 -4.17 13.92
C TRP A 141 10.22 -4.20 12.92
N LEU A 142 9.44 -3.11 12.85
CA LEU A 142 8.30 -3.01 11.93
C LEU A 142 8.73 -3.05 10.46
N LEU A 143 9.92 -2.54 10.14
CA LEU A 143 10.48 -2.65 8.79
C LEU A 143 10.86 -4.09 8.47
N VAL A 144 11.52 -4.78 9.40
CA VAL A 144 11.85 -6.22 9.25
C VAL A 144 10.59 -7.05 9.07
N PHE A 145 9.56 -6.79 9.88
CA PHE A 145 8.27 -7.45 9.77
C PHE A 145 7.53 -7.16 8.45
N THR A 146 7.70 -5.96 7.89
CA THR A 146 7.12 -5.60 6.58
C THR A 146 7.84 -6.30 5.44
N VAL A 147 9.17 -6.39 5.53
CA VAL A 147 10.00 -7.11 4.56
C VAL A 147 9.65 -8.59 4.55
N SER A 148 9.53 -9.23 5.71
CA SER A 148 9.09 -10.64 5.80
C SER A 148 7.66 -10.85 5.32
N ALA A 149 6.74 -9.89 5.53
CA ALA A 149 5.38 -9.99 5.00
C ALA A 149 5.32 -10.07 3.47
N ILE A 150 6.18 -9.30 2.78
CA ILE A 150 6.31 -9.38 1.32
C ILE A 150 6.98 -10.69 0.92
N GLY A 151 8.07 -11.05 1.60
CA GLY A 151 8.81 -12.29 1.34
C GLY A 151 7.96 -13.56 1.47
N ALA A 152 7.02 -13.57 2.43
CA ALA A 152 6.06 -14.65 2.62
C ALA A 152 5.17 -14.93 1.39
N GLN A 153 5.03 -13.97 0.46
CA GLN A 153 4.30 -14.18 -0.79
C GLN A 153 5.06 -15.07 -1.79
N PHE A 154 6.37 -15.22 -1.60
CA PHE A 154 7.24 -16.08 -2.42
C PHE A 154 7.56 -17.42 -1.75
N SER A 155 7.07 -17.64 -0.53
CA SER A 155 7.36 -18.84 0.25
C SER A 155 6.54 -20.04 -0.22
N ASN A 156 7.15 -21.21 -0.20
CA ASN A 156 6.52 -22.49 -0.44
C ASN A 156 5.91 -23.08 0.85
N ILE A 157 6.14 -22.45 2.02
CA ILE A 157 5.54 -22.85 3.30
C ILE A 157 4.01 -22.78 3.19
N PRO A 158 3.29 -23.88 3.53
CA PRO A 158 1.83 -23.88 3.52
C PRO A 158 1.27 -22.72 4.35
N GLN A 159 0.26 -22.04 3.80
CA GLN A 159 -0.39 -20.88 4.42
C GLN A 159 0.48 -19.61 4.57
N ALA A 160 1.69 -19.54 4.02
CA ALA A 160 2.52 -18.33 4.05
C ALA A 160 1.78 -17.10 3.48
N GLY A 161 1.06 -17.25 2.36
CA GLY A 161 0.23 -16.19 1.79
C GLY A 161 -0.95 -15.75 2.69
N VAL A 162 -1.52 -16.67 3.48
CA VAL A 162 -2.56 -16.31 4.49
C VAL A 162 -1.93 -15.47 5.60
N CYS A 163 -0.75 -15.88 6.07
CA CYS A 163 0.00 -15.15 7.08
C CYS A 163 0.41 -13.76 6.57
N SER A 164 0.93 -13.66 5.34
CA SER A 164 1.31 -12.40 4.68
C SER A 164 0.17 -11.37 4.72
N ARG A 165 -1.06 -11.77 4.40
CA ARG A 165 -2.24 -10.88 4.47
C ARG A 165 -2.50 -10.36 5.88
N ALA A 166 -2.43 -11.25 6.89
CA ALA A 166 -2.60 -10.86 8.29
C ALA A 166 -1.49 -9.91 8.76
N MET A 167 -0.25 -10.15 8.32
CA MET A 167 0.90 -9.28 8.60
C MET A 167 0.70 -7.89 7.98
N HIS A 168 0.32 -7.80 6.71
CA HIS A 168 0.09 -6.52 6.03
C HIS A 168 -1.00 -5.67 6.69
N GLU A 169 -2.07 -6.30 7.16
CA GLU A 169 -3.10 -5.61 7.93
C GLU A 169 -2.58 -5.13 9.29
N MET A 170 -1.81 -5.94 10.00
CA MET A 170 -1.17 -5.55 11.26
C MET A 170 -0.22 -4.37 11.08
N ILE A 171 0.61 -4.41 10.02
CA ILE A 171 1.53 -3.34 9.63
C ILE A 171 0.77 -2.06 9.31
N ARG A 172 -0.35 -2.16 8.57
CA ARG A 172 -1.21 -1.02 8.24
C ARG A 172 -1.75 -0.35 9.50
N ARG A 173 -2.33 -1.12 10.42
CA ARG A 173 -2.87 -0.62 11.69
C ARG A 173 -1.80 0.07 12.53
N GLN A 174 -0.63 -0.57 12.66
CA GLN A 174 0.46 0.00 13.44
C GLN A 174 1.03 1.27 12.78
N SER A 175 1.16 1.29 11.46
CA SER A 175 1.65 2.47 10.74
C SER A 175 0.74 3.69 10.95
N MET A 176 -0.58 3.49 10.90
CA MET A 176 -1.55 4.56 11.20
C MET A 176 -1.41 5.04 12.65
N TYR A 177 -1.36 4.12 13.61
CA TYR A 177 -1.16 4.47 15.03
C TYR A 177 0.11 5.30 15.24
N LEU A 178 1.22 4.90 14.60
CA LEU A 178 2.49 5.62 14.70
C LEU A 178 2.42 7.01 14.06
N CYS A 179 1.75 7.16 12.91
CA CYS A 179 1.57 8.46 12.27
C CYS A 179 0.75 9.43 13.12
N GLU A 180 -0.31 8.94 13.78
CA GLU A 180 -1.24 9.77 14.57
C GLU A 180 -0.71 10.05 15.98
N ASN A 181 -0.34 9.01 16.72
CA ASN A 181 -0.01 9.11 18.14
C ASN A 181 1.48 9.36 18.40
N GLN A 182 2.33 9.05 17.42
CA GLN A 182 3.78 9.20 17.53
C GLN A 182 4.34 9.97 16.32
N ASN A 183 3.82 11.17 16.06
CA ASN A 183 4.15 12.00 14.89
C ASN A 183 5.68 12.28 14.71
N LYS A 184 6.51 12.03 15.73
CA LYS A 184 7.98 11.97 15.56
C LYS A 184 8.38 10.85 14.58
N ASN A 185 7.80 9.67 14.70
CA ASN A 185 8.02 8.52 13.81
C ASN A 185 7.46 8.76 12.40
N GLY A 186 6.39 9.55 12.28
CA GLY A 186 5.88 10.08 11.00
C GLY A 186 6.93 10.82 10.16
N ARG A 187 8.07 11.18 10.77
CA ARG A 187 9.19 11.85 10.13
C ARG A 187 10.39 10.93 9.86
N GLU A 188 10.33 9.66 10.21
CA GLU A 188 11.43 8.75 9.98
C GLU A 188 11.36 8.09 8.60
N LEU A 189 12.53 7.85 7.99
CA LEU A 189 12.62 7.21 6.67
C LEU A 189 12.05 5.79 6.71
N TRP A 190 12.40 5.03 7.76
CA TRP A 190 11.96 3.64 7.92
C TRP A 190 10.44 3.52 7.91
N LEU A 191 9.70 4.47 8.48
CA LEU A 191 8.23 4.42 8.49
C LEU A 191 7.66 4.72 7.09
N THR A 192 8.30 5.61 6.34
CA THR A 192 7.94 5.87 4.94
C THR A 192 8.17 4.61 4.08
N GLN A 193 9.29 3.92 4.30
CA GLN A 193 9.60 2.64 3.64
C GLN A 193 8.59 1.54 4.03
N VAL A 194 8.25 1.41 5.32
CA VAL A 194 7.19 0.49 5.80
C VAL A 194 5.88 0.76 5.09
N ILE A 195 5.42 2.02 5.06
CA ILE A 195 4.14 2.39 4.45
C ILE A 195 4.15 2.13 2.94
N LEU A 196 5.25 2.44 2.25
CA LEU A 196 5.42 2.15 0.83
C LEU A 196 5.38 0.65 0.54
N LEU A 197 6.20 -0.13 1.23
CA LEU A 197 6.30 -1.58 1.06
C LEU A 197 4.97 -2.25 1.38
N ASN A 198 4.31 -1.86 2.47
CA ASN A 198 2.99 -2.36 2.83
C ASN A 198 1.93 -2.01 1.77
N HIS A 199 1.96 -0.78 1.23
CA HIS A 199 1.06 -0.39 0.15
C HIS A 199 1.29 -1.23 -1.12
N ILE A 200 2.54 -1.52 -1.48
CA ILE A 200 2.86 -2.40 -2.61
C ILE A 200 2.34 -3.83 -2.34
N GLY A 201 2.60 -4.37 -1.15
CA GLY A 201 2.15 -5.70 -0.75
C GLY A 201 0.63 -5.84 -0.76
N LEU A 202 -0.11 -4.84 -0.26
CA LEU A 202 -1.59 -4.82 -0.32
C LEU A 202 -2.11 -4.72 -1.77
N ARG A 203 -1.44 -3.95 -2.63
CA ARG A 203 -1.85 -3.73 -4.01
C ARG A 203 -1.70 -4.97 -4.89
N TYR A 204 -0.66 -5.76 -4.65
CA TYR A 204 -0.32 -6.92 -5.47
C TYR A 204 -0.54 -8.27 -4.75
N SER A 205 -1.26 -8.29 -3.63
CA SER A 205 -1.56 -9.52 -2.88
C SER A 205 -2.56 -10.45 -3.58
N GLY A 206 -3.27 -9.96 -4.61
CA GLY A 206 -4.38 -10.66 -5.26
C GLY A 206 -5.68 -10.63 -4.45
N GLU A 207 -5.69 -10.06 -3.24
CA GLU A 207 -6.90 -9.90 -2.43
C GLU A 207 -7.61 -8.60 -2.78
N ARG A 208 -8.89 -8.70 -3.14
CA ARG A 208 -9.70 -7.56 -3.57
C ARG A 208 -9.82 -6.47 -2.51
N ARG A 209 -10.12 -6.86 -1.27
CA ARG A 209 -10.23 -5.92 -0.14
C ARG A 209 -8.90 -5.20 0.12
N ALA A 210 -7.77 -5.92 0.04
CA ALA A 210 -6.45 -5.31 0.21
C ALA A 210 -6.16 -4.29 -0.89
N LEU A 211 -6.54 -4.59 -2.14
CA LEU A 211 -6.43 -3.67 -3.27
C LEU A 211 -7.24 -2.39 -3.03
N GLU A 212 -8.50 -2.50 -2.61
CA GLU A 212 -9.34 -1.32 -2.30
C GLU A 212 -8.74 -0.45 -1.20
N ILE A 213 -8.23 -1.09 -0.13
CA ILE A 213 -7.56 -0.37 0.96
C ILE A 213 -6.29 0.32 0.45
N ALA A 214 -5.51 -0.33 -0.41
CA ALA A 214 -4.34 0.28 -1.03
C ALA A 214 -4.72 1.49 -1.89
N GLU A 215 -5.80 1.40 -2.67
CA GLU A 215 -6.33 2.50 -3.47
C GLU A 215 -6.84 3.66 -2.63
N LEU A 216 -7.50 3.38 -1.49
CA LEU A 216 -7.93 4.40 -0.55
C LEU A 216 -6.74 5.15 0.07
N LEU A 217 -5.70 4.41 0.49
CA LEU A 217 -4.54 4.96 1.21
C LEU A 217 -3.41 5.42 0.28
N GLN A 218 -3.70 5.51 -1.01
CA GLN A 218 -2.70 5.64 -2.06
C GLN A 218 -1.90 6.96 -2.04
N ALA A 219 -2.45 8.01 -1.43
CA ALA A 219 -1.82 9.32 -1.30
C ALA A 219 -0.83 9.37 -0.13
N LEU A 220 -0.85 8.39 0.76
CA LEU A 220 -0.08 8.40 2.00
C LEU A 220 1.45 8.34 1.75
N PRO A 221 1.99 7.40 0.94
CA PRO A 221 3.44 7.37 0.68
C PRO A 221 3.93 8.66 0.00
N VAL A 222 3.18 9.19 -0.96
CA VAL A 222 3.50 10.43 -1.67
C VAL A 222 3.51 11.63 -0.72
N THR A 223 2.56 11.69 0.20
CA THR A 223 2.47 12.78 1.18
C THR A 223 3.64 12.74 2.16
N LEU A 224 4.03 11.57 2.63
CA LEU A 224 5.20 11.41 3.49
C LEU A 224 6.48 11.77 2.75
N ALA A 225 6.66 11.31 1.50
CA ALA A 225 7.82 11.65 0.70
C ALA A 225 7.98 13.15 0.46
N ARG A 226 6.88 13.86 0.16
CA ARG A 226 6.89 15.33 0.01
C ARG A 226 7.27 16.02 1.31
N ARG A 227 6.68 15.62 2.44
CA ARG A 227 7.02 16.18 3.77
C ARG A 227 8.46 15.91 4.19
N LYS A 228 9.07 14.86 3.64
CA LYS A 228 10.46 14.45 3.88
C LYS A 228 11.44 15.04 2.87
N HIS A 229 10.96 15.78 1.87
CA HIS A 229 11.78 16.31 0.79
C HIS A 229 12.56 15.22 0.03
N LEU A 230 12.02 13.99 -0.06
CA LEU A 230 12.72 12.87 -0.72
C LEU A 230 12.93 13.10 -2.22
N PHE A 231 12.16 14.00 -2.82
CA PHE A 231 12.25 14.35 -4.25
C PHE A 231 13.19 15.53 -4.52
N THR A 232 13.62 16.26 -3.48
CA THR A 232 14.35 17.53 -3.64
C THR A 232 15.70 17.52 -2.94
N ASP A 233 15.80 16.83 -1.80
CA ASP A 233 17.02 16.77 -1.00
C ASP A 233 17.88 15.61 -1.48
N ILE A 234 18.81 15.91 -2.38
CA ILE A 234 19.82 14.98 -2.88
C ILE A 234 21.19 15.46 -2.45
N LEU A 235 21.92 14.64 -1.69
CA LEU A 235 23.31 14.92 -1.36
C LEU A 235 24.21 14.56 -2.55
N ALA A 236 24.65 15.59 -3.28
CA ALA A 236 25.59 15.40 -4.38
C ALA A 236 26.89 14.72 -3.90
N THR A 237 27.36 13.70 -4.61
CA THR A 237 28.57 12.94 -4.28
C THR A 237 29.79 13.85 -4.11
N LYS A 238 29.91 14.90 -4.94
CA LYS A 238 30.96 15.91 -4.82
C LYS A 238 30.92 16.64 -3.46
N LYS A 239 29.74 17.06 -3.03
CA LYS A 239 29.54 17.71 -1.73
C LYS A 239 29.90 16.77 -0.58
N LEU A 240 29.56 15.48 -0.69
CA LEU A 240 29.93 14.47 0.30
C LEU A 240 31.45 14.25 0.37
N SER A 241 32.16 14.27 -0.76
CA SER A 241 33.63 14.13 -0.78
C SER A 241 34.37 15.33 -0.19
N GLU A 242 33.77 16.52 -0.25
CA GLU A 242 34.33 17.76 0.30
C GLU A 242 34.14 17.88 1.83
N LEU A 243 33.29 17.05 2.45
CA LEU A 243 33.11 17.04 3.90
C LEU A 243 34.32 16.45 4.61
N ASP A 244 34.82 17.15 5.64
CA ASP A 244 35.88 16.67 6.51
C ASP A 244 35.37 15.61 7.50
N LEU A 245 35.16 14.40 6.98
CA LEU A 245 34.61 13.25 7.70
C LEU A 245 35.44 12.01 7.40
N SER A 246 35.48 11.08 8.35
CA SER A 246 36.10 9.76 8.11
C SER A 246 35.37 9.00 7.00
N LEU A 247 36.06 8.05 6.35
CA LEU A 247 35.48 7.19 5.31
C LEU A 247 34.18 6.49 5.79
N ARG A 248 34.19 5.99 7.04
CA ARG A 248 33.01 5.34 7.64
C ARG A 248 31.82 6.29 7.75
N GLN A 249 32.04 7.52 8.22
CA GLN A 249 30.97 8.52 8.34
C GLN A 249 30.44 8.94 6.97
N ARG A 250 31.33 9.14 5.98
CA ARG A 250 30.92 9.43 4.60
C ARG A 250 30.08 8.29 4.01
N TRP A 251 30.47 7.04 4.24
CA TRP A 251 29.71 5.87 3.79
C TRP A 251 28.32 5.82 4.46
N GLN A 252 28.22 6.08 5.76
CA GLN A 252 26.92 6.13 6.46
C GLN A 252 25.99 7.21 5.87
N LEU A 253 26.51 8.42 5.62
CA LEU A 253 25.75 9.50 4.99
C LEU A 253 25.32 9.14 3.57
N TRP A 254 26.21 8.50 2.80
CA TRP A 254 25.90 8.02 1.46
C TRP A 254 24.76 6.99 1.49
N THR A 255 24.83 6.00 2.38
CA THR A 255 23.80 4.98 2.53
C THR A 255 22.44 5.61 2.85
N LEU A 256 22.40 6.57 3.79
CA LEU A 256 21.18 7.28 4.13
C LEU A 256 20.60 8.06 2.94
N ASP A 257 21.43 8.79 2.18
CA ASP A 257 20.98 9.54 1.00
C ASP A 257 20.50 8.61 -0.12
N GLU A 258 21.20 7.49 -0.33
CA GLU A 258 20.89 6.49 -1.33
C GLU A 258 19.55 5.80 -1.03
N GLU A 259 19.29 5.43 0.23
CA GLU A 259 17.99 4.87 0.65
C GLU A 259 16.85 5.87 0.49
N ARG A 260 17.07 7.17 0.80
CA ARG A 260 16.09 8.23 0.56
C ARG A 260 15.74 8.35 -0.91
N ARG A 261 16.77 8.35 -1.78
CA ARG A 261 16.61 8.47 -3.23
C ARG A 261 15.86 7.28 -3.82
N ARG A 262 16.23 6.05 -3.44
CA ARG A 262 15.55 4.81 -3.86
C ARG A 262 14.10 4.78 -3.41
N THR A 263 13.83 5.19 -2.17
CA THR A 263 12.47 5.28 -1.62
C THR A 263 11.64 6.32 -2.39
N GLY A 264 12.20 7.51 -2.65
CA GLY A 264 11.55 8.54 -3.47
C GLY A 264 11.21 8.04 -4.88
N PHE A 265 12.18 7.41 -5.55
CA PHE A 265 12.00 6.83 -6.88
C PHE A 265 10.91 5.75 -6.90
N ALA A 266 10.93 4.82 -5.93
CA ALA A 266 9.92 3.77 -5.82
C ALA A 266 8.50 4.32 -5.58
N ILE A 267 8.36 5.40 -4.80
CA ILE A 267 7.09 6.09 -4.61
C ILE A 267 6.61 6.71 -5.92
N TRP A 268 7.52 7.38 -6.64
CA TRP A 268 7.21 7.94 -7.95
C TRP A 268 6.75 6.86 -8.94
N VAL A 269 7.52 5.78 -9.13
CA VAL A 269 7.14 4.65 -10.00
C VAL A 269 5.79 4.05 -9.61
N SER A 270 5.59 3.76 -8.33
CA SER A 270 4.34 3.20 -7.81
C SER A 270 3.14 4.12 -8.07
N SER A 271 3.34 5.44 -7.99
CA SER A 271 2.31 6.41 -8.35
C SER A 271 2.01 6.46 -9.85
N GLN A 272 3.01 6.29 -10.71
CA GLN A 272 2.86 6.35 -12.17
C GLN A 272 2.17 5.11 -12.75
N LEU A 273 2.46 3.93 -12.22
CA LEU A 273 1.84 2.66 -12.62
C LEU A 273 0.30 2.68 -12.52
N LYS A 274 -0.30 3.63 -11.80
CA LYS A 274 -1.75 3.83 -11.79
C LYS A 274 -2.26 4.38 -13.11
N PHE A 275 -1.60 5.37 -13.68
CA PHE A 275 -2.08 6.05 -14.88
C PHE A 275 -2.17 5.08 -16.06
N SER A 276 -1.27 4.09 -16.13
CA SER A 276 -1.24 3.08 -17.19
C SER A 276 -2.23 1.91 -16.96
N HIS A 277 -2.36 1.41 -15.73
CA HIS A 277 -3.23 0.26 -15.43
C HIS A 277 -4.70 0.62 -15.11
N PHE A 278 -4.98 1.88 -14.78
CA PHE A 278 -6.29 2.32 -14.25
C PHE A 278 -6.94 3.47 -15.04
N GLN A 279 -6.63 3.63 -16.33
CA GLN A 279 -7.52 4.39 -17.22
C GLN A 279 -8.83 3.59 -17.40
N PRO A 280 -10.01 4.12 -17.05
CA PRO A 280 -11.26 3.51 -17.49
C PRO A 280 -11.32 3.59 -19.02
N PRO A 281 -11.84 2.57 -19.73
CA PRO A 281 -12.20 2.69 -21.14
C PRO A 281 -13.47 3.56 -21.21
N GLY A 282 -13.31 4.86 -21.02
CA GLY A 282 -14.40 5.81 -20.95
C GLY A 282 -14.06 7.00 -21.82
N ASN A 283 -14.54 6.95 -23.06
CA ASN A 283 -14.46 8.00 -24.07
C ASN A 283 -14.98 9.33 -23.48
N ILE A 284 -14.08 10.15 -22.96
CA ILE A 284 -14.40 11.46 -22.35
C ILE A 284 -14.82 12.49 -23.41
N ASP A 285 -14.61 12.18 -24.69
CA ASP A 285 -14.86 13.09 -25.81
C ASP A 285 -16.33 13.11 -26.29
N ASN A 286 -17.16 12.14 -25.90
CA ASN A 286 -18.54 12.04 -26.40
C ASN A 286 -19.63 12.66 -25.51
N ARG A 287 -19.30 13.22 -24.33
CA ARG A 287 -20.32 13.81 -23.44
C ARG A 287 -20.72 15.25 -23.78
N THR A 288 -20.06 15.88 -24.75
CA THR A 288 -20.37 17.25 -25.19
C THR A 288 -21.63 17.33 -26.07
N SER A 289 -22.15 16.21 -26.58
CA SER A 289 -23.32 16.17 -27.47
C SER A 289 -24.68 16.17 -26.75
N LEU A 290 -24.73 15.91 -25.44
CA LEU A 290 -25.98 15.81 -24.67
C LEU A 290 -26.46 17.15 -24.07
N LEU A 291 -25.76 18.26 -24.33
CA LEU A 291 -26.15 19.60 -23.88
C LEU A 291 -26.72 20.50 -25.00
N THR A 292 -27.00 19.97 -26.20
CA THR A 292 -27.73 20.72 -27.22
C THR A 292 -29.20 20.27 -27.26
N PRO A 293 -30.18 21.13 -26.93
CA PRO A 293 -31.57 20.82 -27.20
C PRO A 293 -31.75 20.75 -28.71
N GLY A 294 -32.30 19.63 -29.19
CA GLY A 294 -32.56 19.39 -30.60
C GLY A 294 -33.46 20.46 -31.22
N LEU A 295 -32.85 21.41 -31.93
CA LEU A 295 -33.51 22.14 -33.01
C LEU A 295 -33.52 21.22 -34.23
N LYS A 296 -34.62 20.48 -34.42
CA LYS A 296 -34.92 19.87 -35.72
C LYS A 296 -35.26 21.00 -36.71
N PRO A 297 -34.61 21.09 -37.88
CA PRO A 297 -35.11 21.93 -38.96
C PRO A 297 -36.34 21.24 -39.57
N THR A 298 -37.52 21.80 -39.38
CA THR A 298 -38.71 21.44 -40.16
C THR A 298 -38.66 22.17 -41.50
N SER A 299 -38.65 21.39 -42.57
CA SER A 299 -38.90 21.82 -43.94
C SER A 299 -40.31 22.38 -44.11
N ILE A 300 -40.43 23.65 -44.53
CA ILE A 300 -41.27 24.15 -45.63
C ILE A 300 -40.53 25.34 -46.24
#